data_AF-A0A7C1TDW5-F1
#
_entry.id   AF-A0A7C1TDW5-F1
#
_cell.length_a   1.000
_cell.length_b   1.000
_cell.length_c   1.000
_cell.angle_alpha   90.00
_cell.angle_beta   90.00
_cell.angle_gamma   90.00
#
_symmetry.space_group_name_H-M   'P 1'
#
loop_
_entity.id
_entity.type
_entity.pdbx_description
1 polymer ?
#
loop_
_entity_poly.entity_id
_entity_poly.type
_entity_poly.pdbx_seq_one_letter_code
_entity_poly.pdbx_strand_id
1 'polypeptide(L)'
;MKVNKMIPVNDKIILRRTTIRGMTLVEVMIALVILSVGLLGLAGLQIHGLRGTANSNSRVQAVLIASDMVERMHANPVELNTNLAYQNITLTASACGNKPTDCDTNSCSSAQLAAFDNFDICQSMAANLPF
;
A
#
# COMPACT_ATOMS: atom_id res chain seq x y z
N MET A 1 -61.33 -54.00 14.20
CA MET A 1 -60.85 -53.65 15.57
C MET A 1 -59.42 -54.18 15.71
N LYS A 2 -58.41 -53.37 15.35
CA LYS A 2 -56.99 -53.72 15.45
C LYS A 2 -56.40 -53.00 16.66
N VAL A 3 -55.88 -53.78 17.59
CA VAL A 3 -55.25 -53.34 18.84
C VAL A 3 -53.90 -52.71 18.50
N ASN A 4 -53.74 -51.41 18.74
CA ASN A 4 -52.43 -50.75 18.66
C ASN A 4 -51.60 -51.21 19.86
N LYS A 5 -50.63 -52.09 19.60
CA LYS A 5 -49.69 -52.57 20.60
C LYS A 5 -48.60 -51.51 20.79
N MET A 6 -48.53 -50.96 22.00
CA MET A 6 -47.47 -50.07 22.47
C MET A 6 -46.11 -50.77 22.34
N ILE A 7 -45.17 -50.14 21.61
CA ILE A 7 -43.77 -50.56 21.54
C ILE A 7 -43.06 -49.94 22.76
N PRO A 8 -42.41 -50.73 23.63
CA PRO A 8 -41.60 -50.16 24.70
C PRO A 8 -40.28 -49.64 24.11
N VAL A 9 -40.11 -48.31 24.08
CA VAL A 9 -38.84 -47.66 23.77
C VAL A 9 -37.92 -47.82 24.98
N ASN A 10 -37.12 -48.87 25.01
CA ASN A 10 -36.05 -49.04 25.99
C ASN A 10 -34.70 -48.72 25.32
N ASP A 11 -34.55 -47.48 24.86
CA ASP A 11 -33.27 -46.97 24.40
C ASP A 11 -32.44 -46.57 25.62
N LYS A 12 -31.60 -47.50 26.06
CA LYS A 12 -30.49 -47.15 26.96
C LYS A 12 -29.50 -46.31 26.17
N ILE A 13 -29.70 -44.99 26.16
CA ILE A 13 -28.71 -44.03 25.65
C ILE A 13 -27.47 -44.13 26.55
N ILE A 14 -26.47 -44.87 26.09
CA ILE A 14 -25.17 -44.99 26.77
C ILE A 14 -24.44 -43.66 26.59
N LEU A 15 -24.63 -42.72 27.52
CA LEU A 15 -23.85 -41.49 27.60
C LEU A 15 -22.41 -41.85 27.99
N ARG A 16 -21.57 -42.11 26.99
CA ARG A 16 -20.15 -42.36 27.19
C ARG A 16 -19.49 -41.06 27.64
N ARG A 17 -19.27 -40.92 28.95
CA ARG A 17 -18.55 -39.77 29.53
C ARG A 17 -17.13 -39.78 28.97
N THR A 18 -16.83 -38.93 28.00
CA THR A 18 -15.46 -38.65 27.59
C THR A 18 -14.77 -37.89 28.72
N THR A 19 -13.93 -38.57 29.48
CA THR A 19 -13.07 -37.95 30.48
C THR A 19 -12.05 -37.09 29.77
N ILE A 20 -12.21 -35.78 29.87
CA ILE A 20 -11.19 -34.81 29.45
C ILE A 20 -10.01 -35.01 30.40
N ARG A 21 -8.88 -35.46 29.87
CA ARG A 21 -7.62 -35.52 30.62
C ARG A 21 -7.12 -34.10 30.80
N GLY A 22 -6.81 -33.72 32.04
CA GLY A 22 -6.26 -32.38 32.36
C GLY A 22 -4.90 -32.17 31.72
N MET A 23 -4.63 -30.94 31.27
CA MET A 23 -3.34 -30.56 30.69
C MET A 23 -2.25 -30.56 31.75
N THR A 24 -1.06 -31.04 31.41
CA THR A 24 0.09 -30.96 32.31
C THR A 24 0.70 -29.55 32.26
N LEU A 25 1.36 -29.10 33.33
CA LEU A 25 2.02 -27.78 33.35
C LEU A 25 3.10 -27.69 32.25
N VAL A 26 3.81 -28.79 32.01
CA VAL A 26 4.85 -28.92 30.97
C VAL A 26 4.26 -28.75 29.57
N GLU A 27 3.05 -29.25 29.31
CA GLU A 27 2.37 -29.14 28.02
C GLU A 27 2.05 -27.69 27.66
N VAL A 28 1.61 -26.89 28.65
CA VAL A 28 1.37 -25.45 28.45
C VAL A 28 2.67 -24.70 28.20
N MET A 29 3.75 -25.03 28.91
CA MET A 29 5.05 -24.38 28.69
C MET A 29 5.58 -24.65 27.28
N ILE A 30 5.48 -25.89 26.80
CA ILE A 30 5.88 -26.24 25.43
C ILE A 30 5.01 -25.50 24.42
N ALA A 31 3.70 -25.43 24.65
CA ALA A 31 2.78 -24.69 23.77
C ALA A 31 3.14 -23.20 23.69
N LEU A 32 3.51 -22.56 24.80
CA LEU A 32 3.94 -21.16 24.84
C LEU A 32 5.28 -20.93 24.12
N VAL A 33 6.22 -21.89 24.22
CA VAL A 33 7.49 -21.81 23.48
C VAL A 33 7.23 -21.91 21.98
N ILE A 34 6.44 -22.88 21.54
CA ILE A 34 6.08 -23.04 20.11
C ILE A 34 5.33 -21.80 19.60
N LEU A 35 4.37 -21.29 20.39
CA LEU A 35 3.60 -20.10 20.04
C LEU A 35 4.48 -18.86 19.92
N SER A 36 5.41 -18.64 20.86
CA SER A 36 6.29 -17.48 20.81
C SER A 36 7.19 -17.52 19.57
N VAL A 37 7.80 -18.67 19.25
CA VAL A 37 8.58 -18.85 18.00
C VAL A 37 7.71 -18.59 16.76
N GLY A 38 6.47 -19.08 16.74
CA GLY A 38 5.51 -18.82 15.66
C GLY A 38 5.19 -17.33 15.48
N LEU A 39 5.01 -16.60 16.58
CA LEU A 39 4.73 -15.15 16.55
C LEU A 39 5.92 -14.33 16.04
N LEU A 40 7.16 -14.72 16.41
CA LEU A 40 8.36 -14.10 15.85
C LEU A 40 8.45 -14.31 14.33
N GLY A 41 8.08 -15.49 13.83
CA GLY A 41 7.99 -15.75 12.40
C GLY A 41 6.97 -14.85 11.68
N LEU A 42 5.79 -14.66 12.27
CA LEU A 42 4.75 -13.77 11.75
C LEU A 42 5.20 -12.30 11.72
N ALA A 43 5.89 -11.83 12.76
CA ALA A 43 6.44 -10.48 12.80
C ALA A 43 7.46 -10.25 11.66
N GLY A 44 8.31 -11.24 11.38
CA GLY A 44 9.22 -11.21 10.24
C GLY A 44 8.48 -11.04 8.91
N LEU A 45 7.45 -11.86 8.67
CA LEU A 45 6.61 -11.75 7.46
C LEU A 45 5.93 -10.39 7.35
N GLN A 46 5.47 -9.82 8.46
CA GLN A 46 4.86 -8.49 8.48
C GLN A 46 5.85 -7.41 8.04
N ILE A 47 7.10 -7.44 8.51
CA ILE A 47 8.15 -6.51 8.09
C ILE A 47 8.46 -6.65 6.59
N HIS A 48 8.52 -7.88 6.07
CA HIS A 48 8.72 -8.13 4.65
C HIS A 48 7.56 -7.59 3.80
N GLY A 49 6.31 -7.78 4.24
CA GLY A 49 5.14 -7.19 3.60
C GLY A 49 5.20 -5.66 3.58
N LEU A 50 5.52 -5.03 4.71
CA LEU A 50 5.67 -3.58 4.81
C LEU A 50 6.73 -3.02 3.86
N ARG A 51 7.88 -3.70 3.75
CA ARG A 51 8.94 -3.32 2.80
C ARG A 51 8.49 -3.41 1.35
N GLY A 52 7.76 -4.47 0.99
CA GLY A 52 7.16 -4.62 -0.34
C GLY A 52 6.16 -3.51 -0.66
N THR A 53 5.32 -3.15 0.30
CA THR A 53 4.37 -2.04 0.17
C THR A 53 5.08 -0.69 0.02
N ALA A 54 6.13 -0.41 0.80
CA ALA A 54 6.90 0.82 0.69
C ALA A 54 7.52 0.99 -0.70
N ASN A 55 8.11 -0.06 -1.26
CA ASN A 55 8.69 -0.06 -2.61
C ASN A 55 7.61 0.09 -3.69
N SER A 56 6.45 -0.55 -3.49
CA SER A 56 5.33 -0.42 -4.42
C SER A 56 4.78 1.02 -4.39
N ASN A 57 4.69 1.62 -3.21
CA ASN A 57 4.22 3.00 -3.04
C ASN A 57 5.14 4.00 -3.74
N SER A 58 6.47 3.90 -3.58
CA SER A 58 7.40 4.81 -4.27
C SER A 58 7.28 4.70 -5.79
N ARG A 59 7.12 3.47 -6.32
CA ARG A 59 6.88 3.26 -7.75
C ARG A 59 5.55 3.86 -8.23
N VAL A 60 4.48 3.73 -7.44
CA VAL A 60 3.18 4.34 -7.77
C VAL A 60 3.30 5.86 -7.79
N GLN A 61 3.96 6.47 -6.80
CA GLN A 61 4.19 7.92 -6.77
C GLN A 61 5.00 8.40 -7.98
N ALA A 62 6.07 7.70 -8.36
CA ALA A 62 6.84 8.02 -9.55
C ALA A 62 5.99 8.01 -10.84
N VAL A 63 5.13 7.00 -11.01
CA VAL A 63 4.26 6.88 -12.17
C VAL A 63 3.20 7.98 -12.20
N LEU A 64 2.63 8.32 -11.04
CA LEU A 64 1.64 9.41 -10.94
C LEU A 64 2.25 10.75 -11.35
N ILE A 65 3.43 11.08 -10.83
CA ILE A 65 4.12 12.34 -11.17
C ILE A 65 4.52 12.35 -12.65
N ALA A 66 5.03 11.24 -13.19
CA ALA A 66 5.35 11.13 -14.61
C ALA A 66 4.10 11.29 -15.50
N SER A 67 2.95 10.77 -15.07
CA SER A 67 1.70 10.92 -15.82
C SER A 67 1.19 12.35 -15.78
N ASP A 68 1.28 13.03 -14.62
CA ASP A 68 0.94 14.45 -14.48
C ASP A 68 1.80 15.33 -15.39
N MET A 69 3.11 15.05 -15.45
CA MET A 69 4.02 15.74 -16.36
C MET A 69 3.60 15.58 -17.84
N VAL A 70 3.21 14.38 -18.26
CA VAL A 70 2.74 14.13 -19.64
C VAL A 70 1.45 14.89 -19.95
N GLU A 71 0.53 14.96 -18.99
CA GLU A 71 -0.71 15.72 -19.18
C GLU A 71 -0.42 17.22 -19.33
N ARG A 72 0.47 17.78 -18.51
CA ARG A 72 0.90 19.19 -18.62
C ARG A 72 1.59 19.48 -19.94
N MET A 73 2.43 18.56 -20.40
CA MET A 73 3.04 18.63 -21.73
C MET A 73 1.96 18.72 -22.82
N HIS A 74 0.97 17.82 -22.81
CA HIS A 74 -0.12 17.84 -23.79
C HIS A 74 -1.02 19.08 -23.71
N ALA A 75 -1.19 19.66 -22.52
CA ALA A 75 -1.94 20.90 -22.32
C ALA A 75 -1.24 22.12 -22.94
N ASN A 76 0.09 22.07 -23.12
CA ASN A 76 0.88 23.16 -23.68
C ASN A 76 1.72 22.72 -24.91
N PRO A 77 1.05 22.42 -26.05
CA PRO A 77 1.69 21.82 -27.22
C PRO A 77 2.66 22.75 -27.96
N VAL A 78 2.55 24.07 -27.77
CA VAL A 78 3.48 25.04 -28.35
C VAL A 78 4.88 24.82 -27.76
N GLU A 79 4.98 24.79 -26.43
CA GLU A 79 6.26 24.66 -25.72
C GLU A 79 6.88 23.26 -25.86
N LEU A 80 6.08 22.24 -26.21
CA LEU A 80 6.59 20.91 -26.55
C LEU A 80 7.42 20.89 -27.84
N ASN A 81 6.92 21.55 -28.89
CA ASN A 81 7.43 21.38 -30.24
C ASN A 81 8.38 22.50 -30.68
N THR A 82 8.22 23.71 -30.15
CA THR A 82 8.99 24.88 -30.61
C THR A 82 10.12 25.27 -29.67
N ASN A 83 9.82 25.39 -28.37
CA ASN A 83 10.78 25.87 -27.37
C ASN A 83 11.43 24.74 -26.56
N LEU A 84 10.96 23.51 -26.74
CA LEU A 84 11.50 22.32 -26.09
C LEU A 84 11.57 22.48 -24.55
N ALA A 85 10.63 23.22 -23.97
CA ALA A 85 10.67 23.67 -22.57
C ALA A 85 10.60 22.48 -21.59
N TYR A 86 10.13 21.32 -22.05
CA TYR A 86 10.01 20.10 -21.26
C TYR A 86 11.19 19.10 -21.49
N GLN A 87 12.21 19.43 -22.29
CA GLN A 87 13.28 18.47 -22.65
C GLN A 87 14.40 18.30 -21.61
N ASN A 88 14.57 19.23 -20.66
CA ASN A 88 15.69 19.22 -19.71
C ASN A 88 15.23 19.37 -18.26
N ILE A 89 14.23 18.58 -17.87
CA ILE A 89 13.77 18.57 -16.49
C ILE A 89 14.82 17.84 -15.64
N THR A 90 15.53 18.60 -14.80
CA THR A 90 16.54 18.06 -13.91
C THR A 90 15.87 17.58 -12.63
N LEU A 91 15.85 16.26 -12.41
CA LEU A 91 15.04 15.60 -11.37
C LEU A 91 15.81 15.39 -10.05
N THR A 92 16.72 16.29 -9.70
CA THR A 92 17.43 16.21 -8.41
C THR A 92 16.85 17.24 -7.45
N ALA A 93 16.57 16.80 -6.21
CA ALA A 93 15.91 17.62 -5.19
C ALA A 93 16.61 18.96 -4.88
N SER A 94 17.90 19.08 -5.20
CA SER A 94 18.71 20.27 -5.03
C SER A 94 18.81 21.15 -6.29
N ALA A 95 18.20 20.77 -7.41
CA ALA A 95 18.34 21.44 -8.71
C ALA A 95 17.07 22.10 -9.24
N CYS A 96 15.96 22.13 -8.47
CA CYS A 96 14.71 22.75 -8.93
C CYS A 96 14.83 24.27 -9.18
N GLY A 97 15.93 24.91 -8.79
CA GLY A 97 16.20 26.32 -9.05
C GLY A 97 15.24 27.24 -8.29
N ASN A 98 15.11 28.48 -8.77
CA ASN A 98 14.23 29.46 -8.17
C ASN A 98 12.80 29.29 -8.72
N LYS A 99 11.80 29.46 -7.85
CA LYS A 99 10.39 29.46 -8.26
C LYS A 99 10.15 30.55 -9.32
N PRO A 100 9.66 30.21 -10.53
CA PRO A 100 9.31 31.17 -11.56
C PRO A 100 7.98 31.88 -11.20
N THR A 101 7.45 32.70 -12.12
CA THR A 101 6.16 33.37 -11.92
C THR A 101 5.07 32.36 -11.58
N ASP A 102 4.30 32.65 -10.52
CA ASP A 102 3.23 31.79 -10.06
C ASP A 102 2.03 31.87 -11.02
N CYS A 103 1.80 30.78 -11.75
CA CYS A 103 0.76 30.68 -12.77
C CYS A 103 -0.59 30.19 -12.23
N ASP A 104 -0.71 29.92 -10.92
CA ASP A 104 -2.00 29.59 -10.29
C ASP A 104 -2.84 30.83 -10.01
N THR A 105 -2.17 31.98 -9.81
CA THR A 105 -2.83 33.25 -9.41
C THR A 105 -2.64 34.37 -10.42
N ASN A 106 -1.77 34.20 -11.42
CA ASN A 106 -1.49 35.19 -12.46
C ASN A 106 -1.71 34.62 -13.85
N SER A 107 -2.02 35.49 -14.82
CA SER A 107 -2.04 35.11 -16.24
C SER A 107 -0.61 34.93 -16.75
N CYS A 108 -0.25 33.70 -17.10
CA CYS A 108 1.05 33.33 -17.66
C CYS A 108 0.99 33.16 -19.18
N SER A 109 2.09 33.49 -19.87
CA SER A 109 2.32 33.03 -21.24
C SER A 109 2.63 31.53 -21.27
N SER A 110 2.53 30.90 -22.44
CA SER A 110 2.85 29.47 -22.63
C SER A 110 4.25 29.12 -22.09
N ALA A 111 5.24 29.98 -22.33
CA ALA A 111 6.61 29.80 -21.86
C ALA A 111 6.75 29.93 -20.33
N GLN A 112 6.00 30.87 -19.72
CA GLN A 112 6.00 31.03 -18.25
C GLN A 112 5.33 29.84 -17.56
N LEU A 113 4.24 29.33 -18.14
CA LEU A 113 3.53 28.15 -17.64
C LEU A 113 4.43 26.91 -17.65
N ALA A 114 5.16 26.67 -18.76
CA ALA A 114 6.08 25.53 -18.84
C ALA A 114 7.22 25.60 -17.80
N ALA A 115 7.76 26.80 -17.54
CA ALA A 115 8.76 26.98 -16.48
C ALA A 115 8.20 26.66 -15.08
N PHE A 116 6.96 27.09 -14.81
CA PHE A 116 6.26 26.80 -13.57
C PHE A 116 5.95 25.31 -13.40
N ASP A 117 5.45 24.65 -14.45
CA ASP A 117 5.18 23.20 -14.45
C ASP A 117 6.44 22.39 -14.11
N ASN A 118 7.58 22.72 -14.73
CA ASN A 118 8.84 22.05 -14.46
C ASN A 118 9.31 22.21 -13.01
N PHE A 119 9.11 23.41 -12.43
CA PHE A 119 9.42 23.68 -11.04
C PHE A 119 8.53 22.86 -10.09
N ASP A 120 7.22 22.85 -10.34
CA ASP A 120 6.23 22.13 -9.53
C ASP A 120 6.46 20.61 -9.58
N ILE A 121 6.68 20.05 -10.77
CA ILE A 121 7.05 18.64 -10.94
C ILE A 121 8.35 18.32 -10.19
N CYS A 122 9.40 19.14 -10.32
CA CYS A 122 10.66 18.93 -9.60
C CYS A 122 10.46 18.94 -8.08
N GLN A 123 9.66 19.87 -7.56
CA GLN A 123 9.35 19.96 -6.14
C GLN A 123 8.51 18.76 -5.66
N SER A 124 7.54 18.32 -6.45
CA SER A 124 6.72 17.13 -6.13
C SER A 124 7.57 15.86 -6.05
N MET A 125 8.57 15.72 -6.93
CA MET A 125 9.50 14.59 -6.90
C MET A 125 10.41 14.65 -5.67
N ALA A 126 10.96 15.83 -5.36
CA ALA A 126 11.82 16.04 -4.20
C ALA A 126 11.12 15.73 -2.86
N ALA A 127 9.81 16.00 -2.77
CA ALA A 127 9.03 15.77 -1.55
C ALA A 127 8.52 14.33 -1.40
N ASN A 128 8.18 13.65 -2.50
CA ASN A 128 7.44 12.38 -2.47
C ASN A 128 8.27 11.14 -2.80
N LEU A 129 9.45 11.30 -3.43
CA LEU A 129 10.32 10.18 -3.77
C LEU A 129 11.47 10.11 -2.76
N PRO A 130 11.56 9.03 -1.95
CA PRO A 130 12.75 8.79 -1.16
C PRO A 130 13.87 8.41 -2.12
N PHE A 131 14.81 9.32 -2.32
CA PHE A 131 16.08 9.07 -3.01
C PHE A 131 17.01 8.21 -2.14
#